data_AF-A0A7Z9HXG2-F1
#
_entry.id   AF-A0A7Z9HXG2-F1
#
_cell.length_a   1.000
_cell.length_b   1.000
_cell.length_c   1.000
_cell.angle_alpha   90.00
_cell.angle_beta   90.00
_cell.angle_gamma   90.00
#
_symmetry.space_group_name_H-M   'P 1'
#
loop_
_entity.id
_entity.type
_entity.pdbx_description
1 polymer ?
#
loop_
_entity_poly.entity_id
_entity_poly.type
_entity_poly.pdbx_seq_one_letter_code
_entity_poly.pdbx_strand_id
1 'polypeptide(L)'
;MADWFEVNLWWMYWTVPSAVMFAGLFLTIGVLGVRDYFVPSYARKGFLPLSTTRGDRLFIGILIIIAIHVGWILVFEATALYGATALAAAVFACVARWG
;
A
#
# COMPACT_ATOMS: atom_id res chain seq x y z
N MET A 1 31.27 -11.24 6.69
CA MET A 1 30.56 -10.81 5.45
C MET A 1 29.11 -10.45 5.76
N ALA A 2 28.38 -11.19 6.59
CA ALA A 2 27.04 -10.82 7.07
C ALA A 2 27.06 -9.55 7.95
N ASP A 3 28.09 -9.46 8.77
CA ASP A 3 28.54 -8.35 9.61
C ASP A 3 28.70 -7.03 8.83
N TRP A 4 29.00 -7.07 7.52
CA TRP A 4 28.98 -5.87 6.67
C TRP A 4 27.56 -5.33 6.48
N PHE A 5 26.56 -6.20 6.31
CA PHE A 5 25.17 -5.79 6.20
C PHE A 5 24.67 -5.22 7.53
N GLU A 6 25.02 -5.81 8.67
CA GLU A 6 24.62 -5.28 9.97
C GLU A 6 25.18 -3.86 10.21
N VAL A 7 26.46 -3.63 9.91
CA VAL A 7 27.12 -2.32 10.10
C VAL A 7 26.64 -1.27 9.09
N ASN A 8 26.17 -1.64 7.90
CA ASN A 8 25.72 -0.68 6.89
C ASN A 8 24.19 -0.49 6.82
N LEU A 9 23.41 -1.45 7.31
CA LEU A 9 21.94 -1.42 7.29
C LEU A 9 21.30 -1.01 8.62
N TRP A 10 22.10 -0.71 9.66
CA TRP A 10 21.62 -0.31 10.99
C TRP A 10 20.66 0.90 11.02
N TRP A 11 20.61 1.69 9.95
CA TRP A 11 19.72 2.85 9.80
C TRP A 11 18.23 2.47 9.89
N MET A 12 17.89 1.20 9.66
CA MET A 12 16.56 0.66 9.90
C MET A 12 16.64 -0.57 10.80
N TYR A 13 15.64 -0.73 11.66
CA TYR A 13 15.46 -1.98 12.39
C TYR A 13 14.90 -3.04 11.44
N TRP A 14 15.81 -3.76 10.79
CA TRP A 14 15.48 -4.81 9.85
C TRP A 14 15.02 -6.06 10.58
N THR A 15 13.72 -6.31 10.46
CA THR A 15 13.05 -7.53 10.88
C THR A 15 12.45 -8.18 9.65
N VAL A 16 12.10 -9.47 9.73
CA VAL A 16 11.41 -10.14 8.62
C VAL A 16 10.15 -9.35 8.20
N PRO A 17 9.27 -8.89 9.11
CA PRO A 17 8.11 -8.08 8.72
C PRO A 17 8.46 -6.75 8.03
N SER A 18 9.43 -5.98 8.55
CA SER A 18 9.80 -4.70 7.92
C SER A 18 10.47 -4.92 6.56
N ALA A 19 11.35 -5.92 6.43
CA ALA A 19 11.98 -6.26 5.16
C ALA A 19 10.96 -6.62 4.07
N VAL A 20 9.94 -7.43 4.41
CA VAL A 20 8.87 -7.81 3.47
C VAL A 20 8.05 -6.60 3.05
N MET A 21 7.72 -5.68 3.97
CA MET A 21 6.96 -4.47 3.65
C MET A 21 7.72 -3.56 2.67
N PHE A 22 9.01 -3.28 2.93
CA PHE A 22 9.83 -2.45 2.05
C PHE A 22 10.08 -3.12 0.70
N ALA A 23 10.34 -4.43 0.68
CA ALA A 23 10.45 -5.18 -0.57
C ALA A 23 9.15 -5.06 -1.39
N GLY A 24 7.99 -5.22 -0.76
CA GLY A 24 6.69 -5.03 -1.39
C GLY A 24 6.47 -3.62 -1.94
N LEU A 25 6.89 -2.58 -1.20
CA LEU A 25 6.83 -1.18 -1.63
C LEU A 25 7.67 -0.96 -2.90
N PHE A 26 8.94 -1.36 -2.88
CA PHE A 26 9.83 -1.21 -4.03
C PHE A 26 9.36 -2.01 -5.25
N LEU A 27 8.87 -3.24 -5.03
CA LEU A 27 8.26 -4.06 -6.09
C LEU A 27 7.05 -3.36 -6.70
N THR A 28 6.17 -2.79 -5.87
CA THR A 28 4.97 -2.11 -6.37
C THR A 28 5.31 -0.88 -7.19
N ILE A 29 6.28 -0.07 -6.75
CA ILE A 29 6.78 1.09 -7.50
C ILE A 29 7.40 0.63 -8.83
N GLY A 30 8.26 -0.39 -8.80
CA GLY A 30 8.91 -0.93 -10.00
C GLY A 30 7.90 -1.48 -11.01
N VAL A 31 6.93 -2.28 -10.56
CA VAL A 31 5.87 -2.85 -11.40
C VAL A 31 5.01 -1.75 -12.01
N LEU A 32 4.62 -0.73 -11.23
CA LEU A 32 3.84 0.39 -11.76
C LEU A 32 4.64 1.24 -12.76
N GLY A 33 5.92 1.50 -12.48
CA GLY A 33 6.79 2.23 -13.40
C GLY A 33 6.97 1.50 -14.74
N VAL A 34 7.23 0.19 -14.68
CA VAL A 34 7.32 -0.66 -15.88
C VAL A 34 5.99 -0.70 -16.62
N ARG A 35 4.87 -0.85 -15.89
CA ARG A 35 3.54 -0.90 -16.49
C ARG A 35 3.14 0.41 -17.15
N ASP A 36 3.47 1.56 -16.55
CA ASP A 36 3.15 2.86 -17.14
C ASP A 36 4.05 3.18 -18.33
N TYR A 37 5.28 2.66 -18.38
CA TYR A 37 6.12 2.70 -19.58
C TYR A 37 5.49 1.96 -20.76
N PHE A 38 5.00 0.73 -20.54
CA PHE A 38 4.41 -0.08 -21.62
C PHE A 38 2.95 0.25 -21.93
N VAL A 39 2.16 0.64 -20.93
CA VAL A 39 0.74 0.94 -21.06
C VAL A 39 0.47 2.26 -20.35
N PRO A 40 0.61 3.39 -21.05
CA PRO A 40 0.44 4.72 -20.46
C PRO A 40 -0.86 4.83 -19.66
N SER A 41 -0.77 5.36 -18.44
CA SER A 41 -1.93 5.65 -17.61
C SER A 41 -2.47 7.04 -17.97
N TYR A 42 -3.73 7.11 -18.37
CA TYR A 42 -4.44 8.38 -18.51
C TYR A 42 -5.15 8.71 -17.21
N ALA A 43 -5.05 9.98 -16.80
CA ALA A 43 -5.77 10.45 -15.64
C ALA A 43 -7.28 10.43 -15.91
N ARG A 44 -8.04 9.85 -14.99
CA ARG A 44 -9.50 9.77 -15.09
C ARG A 44 -10.11 10.38 -13.84
N LYS A 45 -11.26 11.04 -14.03
CA LYS A 45 -12.13 11.42 -12.91
C LYS A 45 -13.04 10.24 -12.62
N GLY A 46 -12.86 9.64 -11.46
CA GLY A 46 -13.63 8.49 -11.01
C GLY A 46 -14.63 8.87 -9.93
N PHE A 47 -14.80 7.95 -8.97
CA PHE A 47 -15.60 8.11 -7.76
C PHE A 47 -15.07 9.22 -6.86
N LEU A 48 -13.74 9.33 -6.75
CA LEU A 48 -13.11 10.48 -6.13
C LEU A 48 -13.16 11.62 -7.16
N PRO A 49 -13.65 12.83 -6.82
CA PRO A 49 -13.67 14.00 -7.71
C PRO A 49 -12.26 14.58 -7.94
N LEU A 50 -11.25 13.71 -7.96
CA LEU A 50 -9.84 13.96 -8.19
C LEU A 50 -9.46 13.30 -9.51
N SER A 51 -8.52 13.92 -10.23
CA SER A 51 -7.93 13.31 -11.42
C SER A 51 -6.85 12.33 -10.98
N THR A 52 -7.12 11.02 -11.06
CA THR A 52 -6.19 9.99 -10.58
C THR A 52 -5.60 9.16 -11.72
N THR A 53 -4.31 8.85 -11.61
CA THR A 53 -3.62 7.84 -12.41
C THR A 53 -3.75 6.44 -11.77
N ARG A 54 -3.23 5.39 -12.40
CA ARG A 54 -3.20 4.05 -11.79
C ARG A 54 -2.36 4.01 -10.52
N GLY A 55 -1.21 4.69 -10.52
CA GLY A 55 -0.34 4.80 -9.34
C GLY A 55 -1.05 5.51 -8.20
N ASP A 56 -1.73 6.62 -8.48
CA ASP A 56 -2.47 7.38 -7.47
C ASP A 56 -3.58 6.54 -6.83
N ARG A 57 -4.32 5.76 -7.61
CA ARG A 57 -5.36 4.84 -7.11
C ARG A 57 -4.78 3.79 -6.15
N LEU A 58 -3.62 3.21 -6.46
CA LEU A 58 -2.96 2.25 -5.58
C LEU A 58 -2.47 2.91 -4.29
N PHE A 59 -1.87 4.09 -4.39
CA PHE A 59 -1.38 4.84 -3.22
C PHE A 59 -2.53 5.24 -2.28
N ILE A 60 -3.61 5.83 -2.83
CA ILE A 60 -4.81 6.18 -2.07
C ILE A 60 -5.43 4.93 -1.45
N GLY A 61 -5.49 3.83 -2.19
CA GLY A 61 -5.96 2.54 -1.69
C GLY A 61 -5.17 2.06 -0.46
N ILE A 62 -3.83 2.12 -0.50
CA ILE A 62 -2.98 1.75 0.64
C ILE A 62 -3.23 2.66 1.84
N LEU A 63 -3.34 3.99 1.62
CA LEU A 63 -3.66 4.94 2.69
C LEU A 63 -4.99 4.63 3.37
N ILE A 64 -6.01 4.27 2.59
CA ILE A 64 -7.32 3.89 3.12
C ILE A 64 -7.24 2.57 3.90
N ILE A 65 -6.50 1.58 3.42
CA ILE A 65 -6.28 0.32 4.15
C ILE A 65 -5.66 0.63 5.52
N ILE A 66 -4.62 1.45 5.58
CA ILE A 66 -3.95 1.83 6.83
C ILE A 66 -4.94 2.57 7.73
N ALA A 67 -5.67 3.56 7.21
CA ALA A 67 -6.64 4.33 7.98
C ALA A 67 -7.74 3.46 8.58
N ILE A 68 -8.27 2.48 7.81
CA ILE A 68 -9.28 1.53 8.31
C ILE A 68 -8.71 0.67 9.44
N HIS A 69 -7.50 0.13 9.32
CA HIS A 69 -6.92 -0.70 10.36
C HIS A 69 -6.61 0.09 11.64
N VAL A 70 -6.05 1.29 11.50
CA VAL A 70 -5.77 2.17 12.64
C VAL A 70 -7.07 2.59 13.32
N GLY A 71 -8.07 3.02 12.55
CA GLY A 71 -9.39 3.38 13.08
C GLY A 71 -10.10 2.19 13.74
N TRP A 72 -9.97 0.99 13.17
CA TRP A 72 -10.54 -0.22 13.75
C TRP A 72 -9.91 -0.56 15.09
N ILE A 73 -8.57 -0.50 15.20
CA ILE A 73 -7.86 -0.74 16.45
C ILE A 73 -8.26 0.29 17.51
N LEU A 74 -8.44 1.55 17.11
CA LEU A 74 -8.87 2.63 18.01
C LEU A 74 -10.26 2.38 18.61
N VAL A 75 -11.18 1.75 17.88
CA VAL A 75 -12.58 1.55 18.30
C VAL A 75 -12.82 0.18 18.94
N PHE A 76 -12.19 -0.88 18.40
CA PHE A 76 -12.46 -2.27 18.76
C PHE A 76 -11.28 -2.98 19.44
N GLU A 77 -10.24 -2.26 19.85
CA GLU A 77 -9.14 -2.79 20.67
C GLU A 77 -8.52 -4.09 20.13
N ALA A 78 -7.92 -4.04 18.94
CA ALA A 78 -7.27 -5.18 18.25
C ALA A 78 -8.12 -6.47 18.10
N THR A 79 -9.40 -6.46 18.46
CA THR A 79 -10.32 -7.58 18.28
C THR A 79 -10.87 -7.60 16.86
N ALA A 80 -11.19 -8.81 16.37
CA ALA A 80 -11.86 -9.01 15.08
C ALA A 80 -11.16 -8.36 13.85
N LEU A 81 -9.82 -8.40 13.79
CA LEU A 81 -9.02 -7.85 12.67
C LEU A 81 -9.40 -8.42 11.29
N TYR A 82 -10.02 -9.61 11.24
CA TYR A 82 -10.57 -10.17 10.01
C TYR A 82 -11.71 -9.31 9.42
N GLY A 83 -12.48 -8.63 10.26
CA GLY A 83 -13.49 -7.67 9.81
C GLY A 83 -12.87 -6.42 9.20
N ALA A 84 -11.82 -5.89 9.85
CA ALA A 84 -11.06 -4.74 9.34
C ALA A 84 -10.41 -5.03 7.98
N THR A 85 -9.79 -6.20 7.84
CA THR A 85 -9.15 -6.62 6.58
C THR A 85 -10.16 -6.83 5.46
N ALA A 86 -11.31 -7.44 5.73
CA ALA A 86 -12.38 -7.60 4.75
C ALA A 86 -12.94 -6.24 4.27
N LEU A 87 -13.19 -5.33 5.21
CA LEU A 87 -13.65 -3.97 4.89
C LEU A 87 -12.59 -3.21 4.07
N ALA A 88 -11.34 -3.24 4.50
CA ALA A 88 -10.23 -2.59 3.83
C ALA A 88 -10.02 -3.13 2.40
N ALA A 89 -10.10 -4.45 2.21
CA ALA A 89 -9.99 -5.07 0.90
C ALA A 89 -11.16 -4.69 -0.03
N ALA A 90 -12.39 -4.65 0.49
CA ALA A 90 -13.55 -4.22 -0.27
C ALA A 90 -13.41 -2.76 -0.72
N VAL A 91 -13.05 -1.85 0.19
CA VAL A 91 -12.87 -0.43 -0.14
C VAL A 91 -11.70 -0.23 -1.10
N PHE A 92 -10.60 -0.95 -0.91
CA PHE A 92 -9.46 -0.93 -1.85
C PHE A 92 -9.89 -1.36 -3.25
N ALA A 93 -10.65 -2.45 -3.38
CA ALA A 93 -11.15 -2.91 -4.67
C ALA A 93 -12.06 -1.87 -5.34
N CYS A 94 -12.91 -1.18 -4.56
CA CYS A 94 -13.74 -0.09 -5.06
C CYS A 94 -12.89 1.06 -5.61
N VAL A 95 -11.87 1.50 -4.87
CA VAL A 95 -10.96 2.59 -5.30
C VAL A 95 -10.11 2.18 -6.50
N ALA A 96 -9.60 0.95 -6.52
CA ALA A 96 -8.80 0.46 -7.64
C ALA A 96 -9.62 0.35 -8.94
N ARG A 97 -10.92 0.02 -8.83
CA ARG A 97 -11.82 -0.14 -9.98
C ARG A 97 -12.41 1.17 -10.47
N TRP A 98 -12.83 2.05 -9.55
CA TRP A 98 -13.62 3.24 -9.86
C TRP A 98 -12.98 4.56 -9.45
N GLY A 99 -11.84 4.54 -8.74
CA GLY A 99 -11.09 5.75 -8.40
C GLY A 99 -10.60 6.51 -9.62
#